data_AF-A0A7H5F4M7-F1
#
_entry.id   AF-A0A7H5F4M7-F1
#
_cell.length_a   1.000
_cell.length_b   1.000
_cell.length_c   1.000
_cell.angle_alpha   90.00
_cell.angle_beta   90.00
_cell.angle_gamma   90.00
#
_symmetry.space_group_name_H-M   'P 1'
#
loop_
_entity.id
_entity.type
_entity.pdbx_description
1 polymer ?
#
loop_
_entity_poly.entity_id
_entity_poly.type
_entity_poly.pdbx_seq_one_letter_code
_entity_poly.pdbx_strand_id
1 'polypeptide(L)'
;MNTRKCPQFVAKPSRMKAIKTLLISLLLLPLSLCAQQPNNLDFEAASPADVPMGWKTSRLTQPKTLVKTPDGEGSSLYLTAPFTEFESGYAYQELAASGEVLLKYDITARLRTRGVEGDGAQIYAYGKSSGSVLGYVQSESLRGDNDWTEVSLSLVTDSRMDSIRIGCYLGGTGEAWFDDLTFTRGEFSKQRMSKTARKYLREFFATVEPIALDRDEKPWKELKSVARMLASGAQTTADVYPAMRYTLGRINKHSFMFEPAVAADLNGSDLATDEVDPDLKYTSGRRINDRIAYLSMPAMGSGHQATLNAFADSLQGLMAALETETTTGWVLDLRENGGGNCWPMLAGVGPLIGEGIAGYFQERDGSNASPWVYRDGKSFERGNERVTTRNHQLSHKQFRVAVLVGPQTASSGEITAIAFMGLPYARLFGQPSAGYVTTNTSIPMSDGAMVMVTISIYGDRNKRAVEDRVVPDVIVAPEAEKDAALEAAIEWLEGEI
;
A
#
# COMPACT_ATOMS: atom_id res chain seq x y z
N MET A 1 -35.59 -25.71 55.23
CA MET A 1 -36.74 -26.62 55.43
C MET A 1 -38.00 -25.81 55.12
N ASN A 2 -38.64 -26.05 53.96
CA ASN A 2 -40.00 -26.62 53.83
C ASN A 2 -41.05 -25.92 54.72
N THR A 3 -42.21 -25.42 54.26
CA THR A 3 -43.02 -25.79 53.09
C THR A 3 -44.21 -24.81 52.94
N ARG A 4 -44.47 -24.40 51.69
CA ARG A 4 -45.73 -24.43 50.90
C ARG A 4 -47.12 -24.08 51.51
N LYS A 5 -47.79 -23.19 50.74
CA LYS A 5 -49.22 -23.14 50.28
C LYS A 5 -50.27 -22.86 51.36
N CYS A 6 -51.36 -22.11 51.17
CA CYS A 6 -52.28 -21.78 50.05
C CYS A 6 -53.15 -20.56 50.52
N PRO A 7 -54.25 -20.09 49.88
CA PRO A 7 -54.82 -20.32 48.54
C PRO A 7 -55.24 -19.02 47.80
N GLN A 8 -55.70 -19.21 46.56
CA GLN A 8 -56.32 -18.23 45.66
C GLN A 8 -57.67 -17.70 46.16
N PHE A 9 -57.96 -16.42 45.89
CA PHE A 9 -59.33 -15.91 45.79
C PHE A 9 -59.52 -15.12 44.50
N VAL A 10 -60.64 -15.43 43.86
CA VAL A 10 -61.12 -14.97 42.56
C VAL A 10 -61.79 -13.60 42.70
N ALA A 11 -61.47 -12.65 41.82
CA ALA A 11 -62.23 -11.41 41.66
C ALA A 11 -62.56 -11.17 40.17
N LYS A 12 -63.85 -11.01 39.86
CA LYS A 12 -64.42 -10.58 38.57
C LYS A 12 -64.46 -9.04 38.50
N PRO A 13 -64.62 -8.44 37.30
CA PRO A 13 -63.83 -7.29 36.87
C PRO A 13 -64.52 -5.93 37.08
N SER A 14 -63.73 -4.90 37.42
CA SER A 14 -64.12 -3.50 37.35
C SER A 14 -63.73 -2.89 36.00
N ARG A 15 -64.70 -2.24 35.36
CA ARG A 15 -64.62 -1.51 34.09
C ARG A 15 -63.41 -0.57 34.03
N MET A 16 -62.54 -0.76 33.04
CA MET A 16 -61.66 0.29 32.54
C MET A 16 -61.72 0.39 31.01
N LYS A 17 -61.68 1.63 30.57
CA LYS A 17 -62.04 2.17 29.26
C LYS A 17 -61.17 1.59 28.15
N ALA A 18 -61.80 1.36 27.00
CA ALA A 18 -61.15 1.00 25.75
C ALA A 18 -60.15 2.08 25.32
N ILE A 19 -58.86 1.76 25.36
CA ILE A 19 -57.83 2.47 24.61
C ILE A 19 -57.63 1.65 23.33
N LYS A 20 -57.99 2.25 22.19
CA LYS A 20 -57.69 1.71 20.86
C LYS A 20 -56.17 1.72 20.70
N THR A 21 -55.53 0.56 20.83
CA THR A 21 -54.15 0.37 20.38
C THR A 21 -54.15 0.37 18.86
N LEU A 22 -53.71 1.49 18.27
CA LEU A 22 -53.39 1.58 16.86
C LEU A 22 -52.17 0.68 16.64
N LEU A 23 -52.36 -0.49 16.03
CA LEU A 23 -51.24 -1.26 15.47
C LEU A 23 -50.66 -0.42 14.32
N ILE A 24 -49.60 0.32 14.60
CA ILE A 24 -48.74 0.85 13.55
C ILE A 24 -47.88 -0.33 13.11
N SER A 25 -48.31 -0.98 12.04
CA SER A 25 -47.45 -1.85 11.23
C SER A 25 -46.30 -0.99 10.71
N LEU A 26 -45.16 -1.02 11.41
CA LEU A 26 -43.89 -0.53 10.88
C LEU A 26 -43.56 -1.41 9.67
N LEU A 27 -43.92 -0.97 8.47
CA LEU A 27 -43.26 -1.44 7.26
C LEU A 27 -41.80 -1.02 7.39
N LEU A 28 -40.93 -1.94 7.81
CA LEU A 28 -39.51 -1.90 7.51
C LEU A 28 -39.37 -2.07 6.00
N LEU A 29 -39.57 -0.98 5.27
CA LEU A 29 -39.04 -0.85 3.91
C LEU A 29 -37.52 -1.01 4.04
N PRO A 30 -36.87 -1.91 3.27
CA PRO A 30 -35.43 -1.86 3.15
C PRO A 30 -35.10 -0.48 2.60
N LEU A 31 -34.43 0.36 3.40
CA LEU A 31 -33.75 1.55 2.92
C LEU A 31 -32.66 1.04 1.98
N SER A 32 -33.01 0.84 0.71
CA SER A 32 -32.02 0.79 -0.35
C SER A 32 -31.31 2.13 -0.30
N LEU A 33 -30.09 2.18 0.22
CA LEU A 33 -29.23 3.34 0.07
C LEU A 33 -29.03 3.54 -1.44
N CYS A 34 -29.77 4.47 -2.05
CA CYS A 34 -29.36 4.98 -3.35
C CYS A 34 -28.00 5.64 -3.17
N ALA A 35 -27.04 5.32 -4.05
CA ALA A 35 -25.77 6.03 -4.07
C ALA A 35 -26.04 7.54 -4.19
N GLN A 36 -25.45 8.31 -3.27
CA GLN A 36 -25.52 9.76 -3.37
C GLN A 36 -24.78 10.21 -4.63
N GLN A 37 -25.40 11.13 -5.38
CA GLN A 37 -24.69 11.82 -6.46
C GLN A 37 -23.78 12.88 -5.84
N PRO A 38 -22.54 13.03 -6.34
CA PRO A 38 -21.71 14.15 -5.94
C PRO A 38 -22.35 15.47 -6.39
N ASN A 39 -22.12 16.52 -5.63
CA ASN A 39 -22.67 17.86 -5.91
C ASN A 39 -21.57 18.83 -6.38
N ASN A 40 -21.94 19.97 -6.97
CA ASN A 40 -20.99 21.05 -7.27
C ASN A 40 -19.74 20.57 -8.03
N LEU A 41 -19.97 19.80 -9.11
CA LEU A 41 -18.91 19.23 -9.94
C LEU A 41 -18.38 20.23 -10.98
N ASP A 42 -19.15 21.28 -11.26
CA ASP A 42 -18.81 22.47 -12.04
C ASP A 42 -18.11 23.55 -11.19
N PHE A 43 -17.95 23.30 -9.88
CA PHE A 43 -17.28 24.19 -8.92
C PHE A 43 -17.82 25.63 -8.84
N GLU A 44 -19.03 25.92 -9.31
CA GLU A 44 -19.58 27.28 -9.27
C GLU A 44 -20.10 27.71 -7.90
N ALA A 45 -20.27 26.78 -6.96
CA ALA A 45 -20.79 27.06 -5.64
C ALA A 45 -19.68 27.11 -4.57
N ALA A 46 -19.45 28.29 -3.98
CA ALA A 46 -18.44 28.51 -2.95
C ALA A 46 -18.98 28.35 -1.53
N SER A 47 -18.16 27.79 -0.64
CA SER A 47 -18.33 27.97 0.82
C SER A 47 -17.77 29.33 1.26
N PRO A 48 -18.07 29.82 2.48
CA PRO A 48 -17.51 31.07 3.01
C PRO A 48 -15.97 31.12 3.08
N ALA A 49 -15.28 29.97 3.00
CA ALA A 49 -13.84 29.86 3.02
C ALA A 49 -13.20 29.78 1.61
N ASP A 50 -13.96 30.07 0.55
CA ASP A 50 -13.54 29.90 -0.85
C ASP A 50 -13.06 28.46 -1.15
N VAL A 51 -13.69 27.47 -0.53
CA VAL A 51 -13.58 26.04 -0.87
C VAL A 51 -14.87 25.63 -1.59
N PRO A 52 -14.82 24.82 -2.66
CA PRO A 52 -16.04 24.38 -3.33
C PRO A 52 -16.99 23.69 -2.34
N MET A 53 -18.25 24.12 -2.31
CA MET A 53 -19.25 23.57 -1.42
C MET A 53 -19.38 22.06 -1.63
N GLY A 54 -19.38 21.28 -0.54
CA GLY A 54 -19.44 19.81 -0.57
C GLY A 54 -18.07 19.12 -0.68
N TRP A 55 -17.02 19.84 -1.07
CA TRP A 55 -15.68 19.29 -1.21
C TRP A 55 -14.84 19.48 0.04
N LYS A 56 -14.00 18.49 0.33
CA LYS A 56 -12.96 18.54 1.36
C LYS A 56 -11.60 18.70 0.71
N THR A 57 -10.69 19.42 1.36
CA THR A 57 -9.30 19.59 0.91
C THR A 57 -8.34 19.00 1.94
N SER A 58 -7.13 18.65 1.49
CA SER A 58 -6.10 18.07 2.36
C SER A 58 -4.71 18.34 1.81
N ARG A 59 -3.72 18.47 2.71
CA ARG A 59 -2.30 18.71 2.42
C ARG A 59 -1.99 20.03 1.70
N LEU A 60 -2.91 20.99 1.73
CA LEU A 60 -2.74 22.31 1.13
C LEU A 60 -2.25 23.31 2.16
N THR A 61 -1.31 24.17 1.78
CA THR A 61 -0.86 25.31 2.60
C THR A 61 -1.78 26.52 2.43
N GLN A 62 -2.44 26.62 1.28
CA GLN A 62 -3.39 27.70 0.96
C GLN A 62 -4.84 27.28 1.24
N PRO A 63 -5.63 28.12 1.95
CA PRO A 63 -7.02 27.78 2.27
C PRO A 63 -7.97 28.02 1.09
N LYS A 64 -7.61 28.91 0.16
CA LYS A 64 -8.44 29.27 -1.01
C LYS A 64 -8.19 28.28 -2.14
N THR A 65 -9.19 27.46 -2.44
CA THR A 65 -9.10 26.43 -3.49
C THR A 65 -10.16 26.61 -4.57
N LEU A 66 -11.03 27.59 -4.46
CA LEU A 66 -11.94 28.01 -5.52
C LEU A 66 -11.52 29.38 -6.03
N VAL A 67 -11.21 29.46 -7.32
CA VAL A 67 -10.72 30.69 -7.96
C VAL A 67 -11.51 30.96 -9.24
N LYS A 68 -11.41 32.18 -9.75
CA LYS A 68 -11.91 32.45 -11.10
C LYS A 68 -11.14 31.60 -12.11
N THR A 69 -11.88 30.99 -13.02
CA THR A 69 -11.31 30.23 -14.13
C THR A 69 -10.30 31.11 -14.88
N PRO A 70 -9.20 30.53 -15.39
CA PRO A 70 -8.17 31.31 -16.06
C PRO A 70 -8.63 32.03 -17.35
N ASP A 71 -9.76 31.63 -17.94
CA ASP A 71 -10.43 32.30 -19.06
C ASP A 71 -11.46 33.37 -18.62
N GLY A 72 -11.80 33.42 -17.33
CA GLY A 72 -12.65 34.45 -16.71
C GLY A 72 -14.15 34.12 -16.69
N GLU A 73 -14.55 32.96 -17.21
CA GLU A 73 -15.94 32.49 -17.19
C GLU A 73 -16.14 31.47 -16.06
N GLY A 74 -16.81 31.86 -14.98
CA GLY A 74 -17.11 30.93 -13.88
C GLY A 74 -16.02 30.82 -12.80
N SER A 75 -15.94 29.67 -12.15
CA SER A 75 -15.03 29.37 -11.04
C SER A 75 -14.53 27.92 -11.12
N SER A 76 -13.23 27.69 -10.91
CA SER A 76 -12.66 26.35 -10.92
C SER A 76 -12.00 25.99 -9.60
N LEU A 77 -11.93 24.68 -9.34
CA LEU A 77 -11.08 24.15 -8.27
C LEU A 77 -9.62 24.35 -8.66
N TYR A 78 -8.83 24.91 -7.74
CA TYR A 78 -7.43 25.25 -7.95
C TYR A 78 -6.54 24.65 -6.87
N LEU A 79 -5.52 23.92 -7.31
CA LEU A 79 -4.48 23.33 -6.47
C LEU A 79 -3.12 23.89 -6.91
N THR A 80 -2.28 24.29 -5.95
CA THR A 80 -0.89 24.68 -6.21
C THR A 80 0.01 24.33 -5.02
N ALA A 81 1.30 24.16 -5.32
CA ALA A 81 2.37 24.04 -4.34
C ALA A 81 2.73 25.43 -3.73
N PRO A 82 3.38 25.49 -2.55
CA PRO A 82 3.88 24.38 -1.74
C PRO A 82 2.76 23.63 -1.02
N PHE A 83 2.96 22.34 -0.83
CA PHE A 83 2.08 21.49 -0.02
C PHE A 83 2.62 21.38 1.41
N THR A 84 1.88 20.70 2.28
CA THR A 84 2.37 20.33 3.62
C THR A 84 3.54 19.34 3.53
N GLU A 85 3.76 18.51 4.55
CA GLU A 85 4.83 17.50 4.63
C GLU A 85 4.92 16.52 3.45
N PHE A 86 3.88 16.45 2.62
CA PHE A 86 3.81 15.62 1.44
C PHE A 86 3.86 16.52 0.22
N GLU A 87 4.66 16.19 -0.79
CA GLU A 87 4.76 16.89 -2.08
C GLU A 87 3.49 16.74 -2.93
N SER A 88 2.30 16.72 -2.32
CA SER A 88 1.01 16.59 -2.99
C SER A 88 -0.15 17.19 -2.20
N GLY A 89 -1.17 17.63 -2.93
CA GLY A 89 -2.42 18.17 -2.43
C GLY A 89 -3.63 17.64 -3.18
N TYR A 90 -4.79 17.60 -2.53
CA TYR A 90 -6.01 17.10 -3.16
C TYR A 90 -7.29 17.70 -2.60
N ALA A 91 -8.33 17.69 -3.44
CA ALA A 91 -9.72 17.93 -3.04
C ALA A 91 -10.59 16.71 -3.39
N TYR A 92 -11.59 16.41 -2.58
CA TYR A 92 -12.42 15.21 -2.77
C TYR A 92 -13.83 15.32 -2.21
N GLN A 93 -14.70 14.45 -2.72
CA GLN A 93 -15.98 14.08 -2.11
C GLN A 93 -16.01 12.61 -1.72
N GLU A 94 -16.79 12.31 -0.69
CA GLU A 94 -17.02 10.94 -0.21
C GLU A 94 -18.51 10.66 -0.26
N LEU A 95 -18.87 9.62 -1.03
CA LEU A 95 -20.23 9.25 -1.37
C LEU A 95 -20.55 7.89 -0.74
N ALA A 96 -21.77 7.71 -0.24
CA ALA A 96 -22.22 6.37 0.15
C ALA A 96 -22.29 5.46 -1.07
N ALA A 97 -21.80 4.22 -0.93
CA ALA A 97 -21.94 3.21 -1.98
C ALA A 97 -23.37 2.66 -1.98
N SER A 98 -23.86 2.21 -3.14
CA SER A 98 -25.25 1.75 -3.32
C SER A 98 -25.58 0.41 -2.64
N GLY A 99 -24.58 -0.31 -2.14
CA GLY A 99 -24.72 -1.71 -1.70
C GLY A 99 -25.04 -2.71 -2.83
N GLU A 100 -25.12 -2.25 -4.09
CA GLU A 100 -25.31 -3.12 -5.26
C GLU A 100 -24.05 -3.96 -5.56
N VAL A 101 -24.24 -5.15 -6.14
CA VAL A 101 -23.18 -6.14 -6.34
C VAL A 101 -22.10 -5.67 -7.31
N LEU A 102 -22.45 -4.92 -8.37
CA LEU A 102 -21.47 -4.33 -9.28
C LEU A 102 -22.03 -3.12 -10.03
N LEU A 103 -21.40 -1.95 -9.89
CA LEU A 103 -21.69 -0.75 -10.69
C LEU A 103 -20.42 -0.23 -11.37
N LYS A 104 -20.60 0.39 -12.54
CA LYS A 104 -19.56 1.15 -13.23
C LYS A 104 -19.94 2.62 -13.22
N TYR A 105 -18.98 3.47 -12.90
CA TYR A 105 -19.10 4.92 -13.02
C TYR A 105 -18.02 5.43 -13.96
N ASP A 106 -18.43 6.23 -14.93
CA ASP A 106 -17.53 6.93 -15.84
C ASP A 106 -17.43 8.38 -15.36
N ILE A 107 -16.19 8.82 -15.12
CA ILE A 107 -15.87 10.10 -14.51
C ILE A 107 -14.96 10.85 -15.47
N THR A 108 -15.36 12.06 -15.83
CA THR A 108 -14.55 12.98 -16.64
C THR A 108 -14.31 14.28 -15.90
N ALA A 109 -13.29 15.03 -16.31
CA ALA A 109 -12.99 16.37 -15.83
C ALA A 109 -12.22 17.14 -16.90
N ARG A 110 -12.33 18.47 -16.89
CA ARG A 110 -11.44 19.35 -17.66
C ARG A 110 -10.34 19.85 -16.73
N LEU A 111 -9.09 19.68 -17.17
CA LEU A 111 -7.89 20.09 -16.43
C LEU A 111 -7.11 21.11 -17.23
N ARG A 112 -6.61 22.13 -16.56
CA ARG A 112 -5.59 23.04 -17.09
C ARG A 112 -4.40 23.01 -16.16
N THR A 113 -3.18 23.00 -16.69
CA THR A 113 -1.96 22.99 -15.87
C THR A 113 -0.99 24.08 -16.30
N ARG A 114 -0.21 24.57 -15.33
CA ARG A 114 0.91 25.49 -15.58
C ARG A 114 2.12 25.07 -14.75
N GLY A 115 3.24 24.81 -15.42
CA GLY A 115 4.53 24.48 -14.81
C GLY A 115 4.48 23.25 -13.90
N VAL A 116 3.63 22.27 -14.20
CA VAL A 116 3.45 21.10 -13.33
C VAL A 116 4.59 20.09 -13.55
N GLU A 117 5.32 19.77 -12.48
CA GLU A 117 6.36 18.73 -12.46
C GLU A 117 6.04 17.66 -11.41
N GLY A 118 6.81 16.57 -11.37
CA GLY A 118 6.61 15.48 -10.41
C GLY A 118 5.50 14.51 -10.82
N ASP A 119 4.59 14.19 -9.88
CA ASP A 119 3.52 13.20 -10.10
C ASP A 119 2.42 13.70 -11.06
N GLY A 120 2.29 15.01 -11.25
CA GLY A 120 1.35 15.61 -12.17
C GLY A 120 -0.03 15.91 -11.57
N ALA A 121 -0.92 16.43 -12.43
CA ALA A 121 -2.31 16.73 -12.11
C ALA A 121 -3.26 15.68 -12.70
N GLN A 122 -4.23 15.19 -11.91
CA GLN A 122 -5.14 14.11 -12.33
C GLN A 122 -6.43 14.08 -11.51
N ILE A 123 -7.42 13.33 -11.99
CA ILE A 123 -8.55 12.88 -11.16
C ILE A 123 -8.34 11.44 -10.70
N TYR A 124 -8.90 11.10 -9.54
CA TYR A 124 -8.83 9.76 -8.97
C TYR A 124 -10.16 9.33 -8.35
N ALA A 125 -10.35 8.02 -8.24
CA ALA A 125 -11.48 7.44 -7.53
C ALA A 125 -11.12 6.11 -6.87
N TYR A 126 -11.76 5.79 -5.75
CA TYR A 126 -11.65 4.50 -5.09
C TYR A 126 -12.82 4.20 -4.16
N GLY A 127 -13.06 2.92 -3.88
CA GLY A 127 -13.96 2.49 -2.82
C GLY A 127 -13.28 2.41 -1.46
N LYS A 128 -14.05 2.46 -0.39
CA LYS A 128 -13.56 2.15 0.96
C LYS A 128 -14.40 1.06 1.60
N SER A 129 -13.73 0.20 2.37
CA SER A 129 -14.39 -0.80 3.23
C SER A 129 -13.67 -0.88 4.56
N SER A 130 -14.36 -0.64 5.68
CA SER A 130 -13.76 -0.71 7.03
C SER A 130 -12.41 0.01 7.16
N GLY A 131 -12.27 1.18 6.52
CA GLY A 131 -11.04 2.00 6.52
C GLY A 131 -9.97 1.62 5.47
N SER A 132 -10.14 0.51 4.74
CA SER A 132 -9.24 0.09 3.66
C SER A 132 -9.66 0.67 2.30
N VAL A 133 -8.69 1.03 1.46
CA VAL A 133 -8.90 1.47 0.08
C VAL A 133 -9.09 0.25 -0.83
N LEU A 134 -10.11 0.30 -1.70
CA LEU A 134 -10.47 -0.76 -2.64
C LEU A 134 -10.60 -0.22 -4.06
N GLY A 135 -9.84 -0.80 -5.00
CA GLY A 135 -9.99 -0.50 -6.43
C GLY A 135 -9.67 0.95 -6.78
N TYR A 136 -8.53 1.45 -6.33
CA TYR A 136 -8.02 2.77 -6.74
C TYR A 136 -7.79 2.81 -8.25
N VAL A 137 -8.31 3.87 -8.87
CA VAL A 137 -8.15 4.20 -10.28
C VAL A 137 -7.88 5.70 -10.40
N GLN A 138 -7.16 6.08 -11.45
CA GLN A 138 -6.87 7.48 -11.76
C GLN A 138 -6.90 7.70 -13.28
N SER A 139 -7.06 8.94 -13.69
CA SER A 139 -6.86 9.34 -15.09
C SER A 139 -5.38 9.37 -15.45
N GLU A 140 -5.08 9.64 -16.72
CA GLU A 140 -3.74 10.12 -17.10
C GLU A 140 -3.37 11.39 -16.32
N SER A 141 -2.10 11.51 -15.99
CA SER A 141 -1.54 12.65 -15.25
C SER A 141 -1.00 13.69 -16.23
N LEU A 142 -1.49 14.92 -16.16
CA LEU A 142 -0.97 16.04 -16.94
C LEU A 142 0.27 16.65 -16.26
N ARG A 143 1.30 16.91 -17.06
CA ARG A 143 2.56 17.56 -16.67
C ARG A 143 2.89 18.70 -17.62
N GLY A 144 3.66 19.67 -17.16
CA GLY A 144 4.01 20.89 -17.89
C GLY A 144 2.82 21.85 -18.02
N ASP A 145 2.84 22.63 -19.10
CA ASP A 145 1.78 23.56 -19.46
C ASP A 145 0.77 22.88 -20.39
N ASN A 146 -0.49 22.82 -19.98
CA ASN A 146 -1.57 22.28 -20.80
C ASN A 146 -2.77 23.24 -20.75
N ASP A 147 -3.35 23.54 -21.91
CA ASP A 147 -4.67 24.16 -21.98
C ASP A 147 -5.75 23.19 -21.47
N TRP A 148 -7.00 23.68 -21.33
CA TRP A 148 -8.13 22.86 -20.89
C TRP A 148 -8.24 21.54 -21.68
N THR A 149 -7.89 20.45 -21.01
CA THR A 149 -7.80 19.09 -21.56
C THR A 149 -8.76 18.20 -20.79
N GLU A 150 -9.57 17.42 -21.52
CA GLU A 150 -10.45 16.44 -20.88
C GLU A 150 -9.63 15.21 -20.47
N VAL A 151 -9.82 14.78 -19.22
CA VAL A 151 -9.31 13.52 -18.70
C VAL A 151 -10.47 12.66 -18.23
N SER A 152 -10.26 11.35 -18.21
CA SER A 152 -11.31 10.40 -17.81
C SER A 152 -10.76 9.20 -17.04
N LEU A 153 -11.64 8.59 -16.25
CA LEU A 153 -11.43 7.30 -15.60
C LEU A 153 -12.75 6.52 -15.46
N SER A 154 -12.65 5.21 -15.24
CA SER A 154 -13.78 4.35 -14.91
C SER A 154 -13.59 3.70 -13.55
N LEU A 155 -14.52 3.94 -12.62
CA LEU A 155 -14.56 3.29 -11.32
C LEU A 155 -15.55 2.12 -11.35
N VAL A 156 -15.15 0.97 -10.81
CA VAL A 156 -16.06 -0.16 -10.56
C VAL A 156 -16.23 -0.41 -9.07
N THR A 157 -17.49 -0.42 -8.63
CA THR A 157 -17.86 -0.58 -7.22
C THR A 157 -18.53 -1.91 -7.01
N ASP A 158 -18.32 -2.52 -5.85
CA ASP A 158 -18.90 -3.79 -5.46
C ASP A 158 -19.49 -3.72 -4.05
N SER A 159 -20.24 -4.74 -3.64
CA SER A 159 -21.00 -4.75 -2.38
C SER A 159 -20.14 -4.70 -1.11
N ARG A 160 -18.81 -4.78 -1.20
CA ARG A 160 -17.92 -4.60 -0.03
C ARG A 160 -17.60 -3.14 0.23
N MET A 161 -17.83 -2.26 -0.74
CA MET A 161 -17.57 -0.84 -0.57
C MET A 161 -18.71 -0.22 0.25
N ASP A 162 -18.34 0.42 1.35
CA ASP A 162 -19.24 1.21 2.18
C ASP A 162 -19.39 2.62 1.60
N SER A 163 -18.32 3.13 1.00
CA SER A 163 -18.28 4.46 0.38
C SER A 163 -17.35 4.49 -0.83
N ILE A 164 -17.50 5.54 -1.62
CA ILE A 164 -16.70 5.87 -2.79
C ILE A 164 -16.09 7.25 -2.54
N ARG A 165 -14.79 7.40 -2.81
CA ARG A 165 -14.14 8.69 -2.92
C ARG A 165 -13.89 9.02 -4.38
N ILE A 166 -14.18 10.26 -4.76
CA ILE A 166 -13.76 10.86 -6.02
C ILE A 166 -12.98 12.14 -5.69
N GLY A 167 -11.94 12.45 -6.44
CA GLY A 167 -11.14 13.62 -6.15
C GLY A 167 -10.25 14.10 -7.29
N CYS A 168 -9.74 15.31 -7.09
CA CYS A 168 -8.74 15.99 -7.90
C CYS A 168 -7.42 16.02 -7.12
N TYR A 169 -6.32 15.78 -7.81
CA TYR A 169 -4.99 15.61 -7.23
C TYR A 169 -3.96 16.43 -8.00
N LEU A 170 -3.03 17.05 -7.28
CA LEU A 170 -1.80 17.60 -7.81
C LEU A 170 -0.64 17.11 -6.95
N GLY A 171 0.36 16.47 -7.57
CA GLY A 171 1.60 16.07 -6.90
C GLY A 171 2.81 16.63 -7.63
N GLY A 172 3.79 17.09 -6.86
CA GLY A 172 4.96 17.85 -7.29
C GLY A 172 4.76 19.36 -7.18
N THR A 173 5.19 20.09 -8.20
CA THR A 173 5.16 21.56 -8.24
C THR A 173 4.17 22.08 -9.27
N GLY A 174 4.03 23.40 -9.37
CA GLY A 174 3.18 24.05 -10.36
C GLY A 174 1.72 24.20 -9.92
N GLU A 175 0.86 24.46 -10.91
CA GLU A 175 -0.52 24.86 -10.73
C GLU A 175 -1.48 24.03 -11.56
N ALA A 176 -2.62 23.65 -10.98
CA ALA A 176 -3.67 22.91 -11.66
C ALA A 176 -5.06 23.48 -11.37
N TRP A 177 -5.84 23.66 -12.43
CA TRP A 177 -7.26 23.99 -12.38
C TRP A 177 -8.08 22.81 -12.86
N PHE A 178 -9.20 22.55 -12.17
CA PHE A 178 -10.14 21.47 -12.47
C PHE A 178 -11.52 22.07 -12.62
N ASP A 179 -12.23 21.62 -13.65
CA ASP A 179 -13.58 22.08 -13.96
C ASP A 179 -14.43 21.01 -14.65
N ASP A 180 -15.73 21.25 -14.73
CA ASP A 180 -16.71 20.44 -15.47
C ASP A 180 -16.60 18.94 -15.15
N LEU A 181 -16.50 18.56 -13.87
CA LEU A 181 -16.49 17.14 -13.52
C LEU A 181 -17.82 16.49 -13.87
N THR A 182 -17.77 15.27 -14.37
CA THR A 182 -18.96 14.44 -14.55
C THR A 182 -18.83 13.16 -13.75
N PHE A 183 -19.95 12.68 -13.22
CA PHE A 183 -20.04 11.40 -12.55
C PHE A 183 -21.28 10.69 -13.06
N THR A 184 -21.10 9.76 -13.99
CA THR A 184 -22.24 9.13 -14.68
C THR A 184 -22.21 7.62 -14.51
N ARG A 185 -23.39 7.01 -14.42
CA ARG A 185 -23.51 5.54 -14.39
C ARG A 185 -23.16 5.01 -15.78
N GLY A 186 -22.06 4.27 -15.86
CA GLY A 186 -21.61 3.60 -17.08
C GLY A 186 -22.28 2.24 -17.27
N GLU A 187 -22.21 1.72 -18.50
CA GLU A 187 -22.54 0.33 -18.79
C GLU A 187 -21.26 -0.49 -19.03
N PHE A 188 -21.30 -1.76 -18.62
CA PHE A 188 -20.31 -2.73 -19.06
C PHE A 188 -20.54 -3.06 -20.54
N SER A 189 -19.46 -3.27 -21.29
CA SER A 189 -19.57 -3.64 -22.70
C SER A 189 -20.39 -4.92 -22.86
N LYS A 190 -21.32 -4.91 -23.81
CA LYS A 190 -22.10 -6.10 -24.21
C LYS A 190 -21.36 -6.93 -25.28
N GLN A 191 -20.23 -6.43 -25.77
CA GLN A 191 -19.44 -7.11 -26.79
C GLN A 191 -18.74 -8.35 -26.20
N ARG A 192 -18.63 -9.40 -27.01
CA ARG A 192 -17.87 -10.59 -26.62
C ARG A 192 -16.37 -10.30 -26.61
N MET A 193 -15.69 -10.78 -25.58
CA MET A 193 -14.23 -10.88 -25.56
C MET A 193 -13.69 -11.63 -26.79
N SER A 194 -12.55 -11.17 -27.31
CA SER A 194 -11.77 -11.91 -28.30
C SER A 194 -11.31 -13.27 -27.75
N LYS A 195 -10.81 -14.15 -28.63
CA LYS A 195 -10.19 -15.42 -28.18
C LYS A 195 -8.93 -15.16 -27.35
N THR A 196 -8.15 -14.15 -27.72
CA THR A 196 -6.90 -13.73 -27.06
C THR A 196 -7.18 -13.25 -25.64
N ALA A 197 -8.05 -12.26 -25.46
CA ALA A 197 -8.42 -11.72 -24.15
C ALA A 197 -8.99 -12.81 -23.23
N ARG A 198 -9.88 -13.67 -23.76
CA ARG A 198 -10.44 -14.80 -22.98
C ARG A 198 -9.38 -15.82 -22.57
N LYS A 199 -8.37 -16.08 -23.42
CA LYS A 199 -7.26 -16.98 -23.08
C LYS A 199 -6.41 -16.38 -21.96
N TYR A 200 -6.07 -15.10 -22.09
CA TYR A 200 -5.24 -14.39 -21.12
C TYR A 200 -5.92 -14.26 -19.74
N LEU A 201 -7.22 -13.93 -19.68
CA LEU A 201 -7.97 -13.93 -18.42
C LEU A 201 -8.00 -15.33 -17.75
N ARG A 202 -8.06 -16.40 -18.53
CA ARG A 202 -7.99 -17.77 -17.98
C ARG A 202 -6.60 -18.12 -17.48
N GLU A 203 -5.56 -17.71 -18.19
CA GLU A 203 -4.17 -17.85 -17.74
C GLU A 203 -3.97 -17.18 -16.38
N PHE A 204 -4.42 -15.91 -16.25
CA PHE A 204 -4.36 -15.20 -14.98
C PHE A 204 -4.99 -15.99 -13.82
N PHE A 205 -6.25 -16.45 -13.95
CA PHE A 205 -6.87 -17.22 -12.88
C PHE A 205 -6.21 -18.58 -12.65
N ALA A 206 -5.77 -19.26 -13.71
CA ALA A 206 -5.09 -20.55 -13.60
C ALA A 206 -3.77 -20.43 -12.82
N THR A 207 -3.11 -19.28 -12.86
CA THR A 207 -1.84 -19.07 -12.15
C THR A 207 -2.02 -18.46 -10.76
N VAL A 208 -3.01 -17.57 -10.55
CA VAL A 208 -3.19 -16.85 -9.28
C VAL A 208 -3.98 -17.67 -8.25
N GLU A 209 -5.10 -18.28 -8.64
CA GLU A 209 -6.02 -18.97 -7.72
C GLU A 209 -5.38 -20.12 -6.93
N PRO A 210 -4.52 -20.98 -7.52
CA PRO A 210 -3.97 -22.11 -6.78
C PRO A 210 -2.98 -21.73 -5.68
N ILE A 211 -2.43 -20.50 -5.70
CA ILE A 211 -1.31 -20.12 -4.84
C ILE A 211 -1.62 -18.96 -3.90
N ALA A 212 -2.72 -18.25 -4.11
CA ALA A 212 -3.06 -17.09 -3.29
C ALA A 212 -3.17 -17.45 -1.81
N LEU A 213 -2.68 -16.56 -0.94
CA LEU A 213 -2.85 -16.66 0.50
C LEU A 213 -4.33 -16.72 0.87
N ASP A 214 -4.69 -17.62 1.80
CA ASP A 214 -6.06 -17.88 2.23
C ASP A 214 -7.00 -18.24 1.03
N ARG A 215 -6.47 -18.90 -0.02
CA ARG A 215 -7.22 -19.17 -1.27
C ARG A 215 -8.57 -19.83 -1.04
N ASP A 216 -8.70 -20.74 -0.08
CA ASP A 216 -9.94 -21.49 0.13
C ASP A 216 -11.06 -20.63 0.74
N GLU A 217 -10.70 -19.47 1.31
CA GLU A 217 -11.65 -18.48 1.86
C GLU A 217 -12.07 -17.41 0.84
N LYS A 218 -11.41 -17.35 -0.32
CA LYS A 218 -11.71 -16.30 -1.32
C LYS A 218 -12.97 -16.65 -2.12
N PRO A 219 -13.82 -15.66 -2.44
CA PRO A 219 -15.03 -15.87 -3.25
C PRO A 219 -14.68 -15.96 -4.74
N TRP A 220 -13.94 -17.01 -5.14
CA TRP A 220 -13.39 -17.14 -6.50
C TRP A 220 -14.45 -17.14 -7.59
N LYS A 221 -15.63 -17.71 -7.31
CA LYS A 221 -16.73 -17.74 -8.28
C LYS A 221 -17.21 -16.32 -8.60
N GLU A 222 -17.39 -15.50 -7.57
CA GLU A 222 -17.78 -14.10 -7.65
C GLU A 222 -16.67 -13.28 -8.32
N LEU A 223 -15.41 -13.43 -7.88
CA LEU A 223 -14.26 -12.74 -8.46
C LEU A 223 -14.11 -13.05 -9.96
N LYS A 224 -14.22 -14.31 -10.37
CA LYS A 224 -14.21 -14.70 -11.80
C LYS A 224 -15.40 -14.13 -12.56
N SER A 225 -16.58 -14.05 -11.94
CA SER A 225 -17.76 -13.46 -12.56
C SER A 225 -17.54 -11.98 -12.84
N VAL A 226 -17.09 -11.23 -11.83
CA VAL A 226 -16.82 -9.79 -11.91
C VAL A 226 -15.68 -9.51 -12.89
N ALA A 227 -14.59 -10.27 -12.84
CA ALA A 227 -13.47 -10.10 -13.76
C ALA A 227 -13.87 -10.34 -15.22
N ARG A 228 -14.76 -11.31 -15.50
CA ARG A 228 -15.32 -11.48 -16.85
C ARG A 228 -16.19 -10.31 -17.28
N MET A 229 -16.95 -9.73 -16.35
CA MET A 229 -17.77 -8.56 -16.63
C MET A 229 -16.90 -7.34 -16.93
N LEU A 230 -15.86 -7.09 -16.12
CA LEU A 230 -14.85 -6.06 -16.34
C LEU A 230 -14.12 -6.21 -17.67
N ALA A 231 -13.75 -7.44 -18.04
CA ALA A 231 -13.10 -7.73 -19.31
C ALA A 231 -14.07 -7.86 -20.50
N SER A 232 -15.37 -7.55 -20.33
CA SER A 232 -16.32 -7.64 -21.45
C SER A 232 -15.90 -6.68 -22.56
N GLY A 233 -15.99 -7.12 -23.82
CA GLY A 233 -15.49 -6.37 -24.97
C GLY A 233 -13.97 -6.32 -25.14
N ALA A 234 -13.16 -6.87 -24.22
CA ALA A 234 -11.70 -6.90 -24.36
C ALA A 234 -11.25 -7.61 -25.65
N GLN A 235 -10.36 -6.97 -26.40
CA GLN A 235 -9.81 -7.46 -27.65
C GLN A 235 -8.33 -7.87 -27.51
N THR A 236 -7.56 -7.15 -26.71
CA THR A 236 -6.13 -7.37 -26.45
C THR A 236 -5.89 -7.98 -25.05
N THR A 237 -4.63 -8.26 -24.70
CA THR A 237 -4.27 -8.68 -23.32
C THR A 237 -4.29 -7.49 -22.36
N ALA A 238 -3.85 -6.30 -22.80
CA ALA A 238 -3.87 -5.07 -22.01
C ALA A 238 -5.30 -4.69 -21.58
N ASP A 239 -6.30 -4.93 -22.42
CA ASP A 239 -7.72 -4.71 -22.09
C ASP A 239 -8.21 -5.53 -20.88
N VAL A 240 -7.46 -6.58 -20.49
CA VAL A 240 -7.79 -7.46 -19.36
C VAL A 240 -7.20 -6.94 -18.03
N TYR A 241 -6.21 -6.05 -18.07
CA TYR A 241 -5.51 -5.59 -16.86
C TYR A 241 -6.43 -4.96 -15.81
N PRO A 242 -7.47 -4.18 -16.15
CA PRO A 242 -8.42 -3.68 -15.14
C PRO A 242 -9.10 -4.81 -14.34
N ALA A 243 -9.45 -5.92 -15.00
CA ALA A 243 -10.04 -7.09 -14.34
C ALA A 243 -9.03 -7.82 -13.44
N MET A 244 -7.75 -7.87 -13.84
CA MET A 244 -6.67 -8.46 -13.05
C MET A 244 -6.38 -7.62 -11.81
N ARG A 245 -6.17 -6.30 -11.96
CA ARG A 245 -5.97 -5.36 -10.85
C ARG A 245 -7.10 -5.39 -9.85
N TYR A 246 -8.34 -5.39 -10.33
CA TYR A 246 -9.51 -5.58 -9.48
C TYR A 246 -9.35 -6.85 -8.65
N THR A 247 -9.15 -8.00 -9.30
CA THR A 247 -9.06 -9.30 -8.61
C THR A 247 -7.91 -9.33 -7.59
N LEU A 248 -6.72 -8.86 -7.96
CA LEU A 248 -5.52 -8.86 -7.12
C LEU A 248 -5.73 -8.07 -5.83
N GLY A 249 -6.22 -6.83 -5.92
CA GLY A 249 -6.47 -6.00 -4.73
C GLY A 249 -7.57 -6.54 -3.80
N ARG A 250 -8.28 -7.59 -4.22
CA ARG A 250 -9.39 -8.22 -3.48
C ARG A 250 -9.06 -9.58 -2.92
N ILE A 251 -7.99 -10.21 -3.40
CA ILE A 251 -7.42 -11.38 -2.75
C ILE A 251 -6.49 -10.96 -1.61
N ASN A 252 -5.68 -9.91 -1.81
CA ASN A 252 -4.81 -9.33 -0.79
C ASN A 252 -4.36 -7.91 -1.17
N LYS A 253 -4.22 -7.00 -0.20
CA LYS A 253 -3.75 -5.62 -0.41
C LYS A 253 -2.29 -5.54 -0.94
N HIS A 254 -1.51 -6.59 -0.74
CA HIS A 254 -0.12 -6.70 -1.19
C HIS A 254 -0.01 -7.44 -2.54
N SER A 255 -1.12 -7.84 -3.18
CA SER A 255 -1.11 -8.42 -4.53
C SER A 255 -1.36 -7.35 -5.59
N PHE A 256 -0.53 -7.30 -6.63
CA PHE A 256 -0.56 -6.26 -7.67
C PHE A 256 0.10 -6.77 -8.97
N MET A 257 0.21 -5.91 -9.99
CA MET A 257 0.84 -6.27 -11.25
C MET A 257 1.62 -5.10 -11.85
N PHE A 258 2.63 -5.44 -12.66
CA PHE A 258 3.34 -4.53 -13.54
C PHE A 258 2.99 -4.84 -14.99
N GLU A 259 2.79 -3.79 -15.78
CA GLU A 259 2.64 -3.91 -17.22
C GLU A 259 3.99 -4.27 -17.89
N PRO A 260 4.00 -4.77 -19.13
CA PRO A 260 5.20 -5.35 -19.75
C PRO A 260 6.42 -4.42 -19.75
N ALA A 261 6.24 -3.14 -20.08
CA ALA A 261 7.34 -2.18 -20.11
C ALA A 261 7.97 -1.98 -18.72
N VAL A 262 7.14 -1.81 -17.68
CA VAL A 262 7.59 -1.65 -16.30
C VAL A 262 8.25 -2.94 -15.79
N ALA A 263 7.69 -4.10 -16.12
CA ALA A 263 8.28 -5.39 -15.74
C ALA A 263 9.64 -5.62 -16.43
N ALA A 264 9.80 -5.20 -17.68
CA ALA A 264 11.06 -5.27 -18.40
C ALA A 264 12.13 -4.35 -17.80
N ASP A 265 11.76 -3.11 -17.49
CA ASP A 265 12.62 -2.10 -16.86
C ASP A 265 13.11 -2.55 -15.47
N LEU A 266 12.21 -3.00 -14.60
CA LEU A 266 12.58 -3.52 -13.27
C LEU A 266 13.56 -4.70 -13.35
N ASN A 267 13.49 -5.50 -14.41
CA ASN A 267 14.41 -6.61 -14.65
C ASN A 267 15.73 -6.19 -15.32
N GLY A 268 15.91 -4.90 -15.62
CA GLY A 268 17.10 -4.37 -16.29
C GLY A 268 17.21 -4.83 -17.73
N SER A 269 16.09 -4.93 -18.46
CA SER A 269 16.11 -5.45 -19.84
C SER A 269 16.93 -4.60 -20.82
N ASP A 270 17.13 -3.32 -20.49
CA ASP A 270 17.95 -2.38 -21.25
C ASP A 270 19.40 -2.26 -20.72
N LEU A 271 19.72 -2.95 -19.62
CA LEU A 271 21.06 -2.96 -19.02
C LEU A 271 21.88 -4.14 -19.55
N ALA A 272 23.18 -3.94 -19.73
CA ALA A 272 24.10 -5.06 -19.93
C ALA A 272 24.18 -5.93 -18.66
N THR A 273 24.53 -7.22 -18.81
CA THR A 273 24.52 -8.20 -17.71
C THR A 273 25.40 -7.79 -16.51
N ASP A 274 26.48 -7.05 -16.75
CA ASP A 274 27.43 -6.55 -15.76
C ASP A 274 27.25 -5.06 -15.43
N GLU A 275 26.30 -4.39 -16.07
CA GLU A 275 26.00 -2.97 -15.83
C GLU A 275 25.14 -2.80 -14.58
N VAL A 276 25.54 -1.87 -13.73
CA VAL A 276 24.73 -1.47 -12.58
C VAL A 276 23.83 -0.33 -13.02
N ASP A 277 22.56 -0.42 -12.65
CA ASP A 277 21.59 0.66 -12.84
C ASP A 277 22.17 2.00 -12.36
N PRO A 278 22.31 3.01 -13.23
CA PRO A 278 22.89 4.29 -12.88
C PRO A 278 22.06 5.08 -11.86
N ASP A 279 20.76 4.80 -11.75
CA ASP A 279 19.84 5.46 -10.82
C ASP A 279 19.69 4.70 -9.49
N LEU A 280 20.55 3.68 -9.27
CA LEU A 280 20.57 2.89 -8.04
C LEU A 280 20.75 3.76 -6.80
N LYS A 281 19.74 3.78 -5.92
CA LYS A 281 19.83 4.40 -4.60
C LYS A 281 20.57 3.47 -3.64
N TYR A 282 21.79 3.84 -3.27
CA TYR A 282 22.61 3.09 -2.33
C TYR A 282 22.24 3.36 -0.87
N THR A 283 22.60 2.42 0.01
CA THR A 283 22.60 2.69 1.45
C THR A 283 23.60 3.81 1.75
N SER A 284 23.17 4.78 2.55
CA SER A 284 24.03 5.86 3.05
C SER A 284 24.27 5.68 4.55
N GLY A 285 25.28 6.35 5.10
CA GLY A 285 25.59 6.22 6.51
C GLY A 285 26.67 7.18 6.98
N ARG A 286 26.85 7.21 8.29
CA ARG A 286 27.83 8.06 8.97
C ARG A 286 28.18 7.46 10.33
N ARG A 287 29.32 7.86 10.88
CA ARG A 287 29.60 7.64 12.30
C ARG A 287 28.78 8.63 13.13
N ILE A 288 28.18 8.14 14.21
CA ILE A 288 27.62 8.98 15.28
C ILE A 288 28.75 9.39 16.22
N ASN A 289 29.56 8.41 16.62
CA ASN A 289 30.80 8.57 17.39
C ASN A 289 31.72 7.37 17.08
N ASP A 290 32.84 7.23 17.79
CA ASP A 290 33.81 6.14 17.53
C ASP A 290 33.21 4.73 17.74
N ARG A 291 32.21 4.63 18.62
CA ARG A 291 31.56 3.37 19.01
C ARG A 291 30.32 3.05 18.19
N ILE A 292 29.64 4.03 17.63
CA ILE A 292 28.33 3.87 17.00
C ILE A 292 28.35 4.37 15.55
N ALA A 293 27.97 3.49 14.63
CA ALA A 293 27.73 3.82 13.23
C ALA A 293 26.23 3.80 12.90
N TYR A 294 25.82 4.64 11.96
CA TYR A 294 24.45 4.75 11.48
C TYR A 294 24.38 4.40 9.98
N LEU A 295 23.40 3.60 9.61
CA LEU A 295 23.11 3.14 8.26
C LEU A 295 21.66 3.47 7.93
N SER A 296 21.41 4.10 6.78
CA SER A 296 20.07 4.39 6.26
C SER A 296 19.86 3.61 4.97
N MET A 297 19.05 2.54 5.03
CA MET A 297 18.87 1.64 3.90
C MET A 297 17.60 1.99 3.11
N PRO A 298 17.72 2.40 1.83
CA PRO A 298 16.55 2.70 1.00
C PRO A 298 15.87 1.41 0.48
N ALA A 299 14.73 1.59 -0.17
CA ALA A 299 14.06 0.53 -0.94
C ALA A 299 14.93 0.02 -2.10
N MET A 300 14.69 -1.22 -2.53
CA MET A 300 15.45 -1.88 -3.61
C MET A 300 14.52 -2.46 -4.68
N GLY A 301 14.24 -1.73 -5.76
CA GLY A 301 13.23 -2.09 -6.74
C GLY A 301 13.65 -3.03 -7.88
N SER A 302 14.88 -3.54 -7.92
CA SER A 302 15.40 -4.23 -9.11
C SER A 302 15.24 -5.75 -9.10
N GLY A 303 15.20 -6.35 -10.29
CA GLY A 303 15.41 -7.77 -10.57
C GLY A 303 16.76 -8.06 -11.26
N HIS A 304 17.52 -7.02 -11.63
CA HIS A 304 18.78 -7.14 -12.36
C HIS A 304 19.94 -7.58 -11.45
N GLN A 305 20.56 -8.72 -11.72
CA GLN A 305 21.49 -9.37 -10.78
C GLN A 305 22.72 -8.49 -10.43
N ALA A 306 23.31 -7.78 -11.39
CA ALA A 306 24.46 -6.91 -11.12
C ALA A 306 24.07 -5.75 -10.18
N THR A 307 22.90 -5.14 -10.41
CA THR A 307 22.32 -4.09 -9.54
C THR A 307 22.06 -4.61 -8.12
N LEU A 308 21.51 -5.83 -7.98
CA LEU A 308 21.28 -6.47 -6.69
C LEU A 308 22.57 -6.71 -5.92
N ASN A 309 23.58 -7.27 -6.58
CA ASN A 309 24.89 -7.52 -5.98
C ASN A 309 25.56 -6.20 -5.58
N ALA A 310 25.50 -5.18 -6.44
CA ALA A 310 26.07 -3.86 -6.16
C ALA A 310 25.43 -3.18 -4.95
N PHE A 311 24.10 -3.29 -4.78
CA PHE A 311 23.43 -2.79 -3.58
C PHE A 311 23.92 -3.49 -2.32
N ALA A 312 23.97 -4.83 -2.32
CA ALA A 312 24.38 -5.60 -1.16
C ALA A 312 25.86 -5.36 -0.80
N ASP A 313 26.74 -5.30 -1.82
CA ASP A 313 28.15 -4.95 -1.65
C ASP A 313 28.33 -3.53 -1.12
N SER A 314 27.52 -2.57 -1.57
CA SER A 314 27.63 -1.18 -1.11
C SER A 314 27.37 -1.06 0.39
N LEU A 315 26.39 -1.81 0.91
CA LEU A 315 26.05 -1.81 2.32
C LEU A 315 27.17 -2.43 3.16
N GLN A 316 27.72 -3.57 2.75
CA GLN A 316 28.86 -4.17 3.44
C GLN A 316 30.13 -3.32 3.34
N GLY A 317 30.39 -2.71 2.18
CA GLY A 317 31.50 -1.78 1.99
C GLY A 317 31.37 -0.52 2.85
N LEU A 318 30.15 -0.02 3.02
CA LEU A 318 29.86 1.09 3.93
C LEU A 318 30.11 0.71 5.39
N MET A 319 29.73 -0.50 5.83
CA MET A 319 30.09 -0.99 7.17
C MET A 319 31.61 -0.99 7.36
N ALA A 320 32.36 -1.55 6.39
CA ALA A 320 33.82 -1.57 6.42
C ALA A 320 34.44 -0.16 6.47
N ALA A 321 33.82 0.82 5.81
CA ALA A 321 34.30 2.20 5.79
C ALA A 321 33.96 2.98 7.08
N LEU A 322 32.88 2.62 7.78
CA LEU A 322 32.42 3.30 8.99
C LEU A 322 32.98 2.68 10.27
N GLU A 323 33.35 1.40 10.26
CA GLU A 323 33.86 0.74 11.46
C GLU A 323 35.24 1.27 11.89
N THR A 324 35.47 1.23 13.20
CA THR A 324 36.76 1.48 13.84
C THR A 324 37.10 0.34 14.79
N GLU A 325 38.31 0.36 15.34
CA GLU A 325 38.72 -0.56 16.42
C GLU A 325 37.86 -0.44 17.69
N THR A 326 36.88 0.46 17.77
CA THR A 326 35.98 0.59 18.94
C THR A 326 34.49 0.50 18.60
N THR A 327 34.14 0.28 17.32
CA THR A 327 32.74 0.22 16.88
C THR A 327 32.02 -1.00 17.45
N THR A 328 31.08 -0.74 18.35
CA THR A 328 30.32 -1.76 19.12
C THR A 328 28.81 -1.56 19.02
N GLY A 329 28.35 -0.50 18.35
CA GLY A 329 26.94 -0.22 18.11
C GLY A 329 26.66 0.11 16.64
N TRP A 330 25.55 -0.42 16.14
CA TRP A 330 25.05 -0.14 14.79
C TRP A 330 23.60 0.31 14.88
N VAL A 331 23.27 1.41 14.21
CA VAL A 331 21.89 1.81 13.93
C VAL A 331 21.58 1.48 12.48
N LEU A 332 20.56 0.68 12.23
CA LEU A 332 20.00 0.43 10.90
C LEU A 332 18.63 1.11 10.81
N ASP A 333 18.55 2.18 10.04
CA ASP A 333 17.31 2.89 9.80
C ASP A 333 16.57 2.34 8.57
N LEU A 334 15.35 1.85 8.81
CA LEU A 334 14.42 1.32 7.82
C LEU A 334 13.15 2.15 7.72
N ARG A 335 13.06 3.29 8.40
CA ARG A 335 11.83 4.10 8.48
C ARG A 335 11.30 4.48 7.11
N GLU A 336 12.18 4.83 6.17
CA GLU A 336 11.84 5.18 4.77
C GLU A 336 11.92 3.98 3.80
N ASN A 337 12.12 2.76 4.31
CA ASN A 337 12.27 1.57 3.47
C ASN A 337 10.92 0.91 3.17
N GLY A 338 10.33 1.29 2.04
CA GLY A 338 9.07 0.71 1.54
C GLY A 338 9.19 -0.69 0.93
N GLY A 339 10.38 -1.30 0.88
CA GLY A 339 10.58 -2.66 0.41
C GLY A 339 11.16 -2.80 -1.00
N GLY A 340 10.59 -3.71 -1.80
CA GLY A 340 11.14 -4.17 -3.08
C GLY A 340 11.72 -5.59 -2.98
N ASN A 341 12.91 -5.83 -3.52
CA ASN A 341 13.60 -7.11 -3.49
C ASN A 341 14.39 -7.27 -2.17
N CYS A 342 13.99 -8.24 -1.34
CA CYS A 342 14.60 -8.47 -0.02
C CYS A 342 15.98 -9.13 -0.09
N TRP A 343 16.30 -9.86 -1.16
CA TRP A 343 17.52 -10.66 -1.23
C TRP A 343 18.82 -9.85 -1.10
N PRO A 344 18.99 -8.70 -1.77
CA PRO A 344 20.17 -7.87 -1.57
C PRO A 344 20.17 -7.15 -0.22
N MET A 345 19.00 -6.83 0.35
CA MET A 345 18.89 -6.27 1.70
C MET A 345 19.42 -7.28 2.73
N LEU A 346 18.91 -8.53 2.69
CA LEU A 346 19.32 -9.62 3.58
C LEU A 346 20.81 -9.95 3.45
N ALA A 347 21.35 -9.97 2.22
CA ALA A 347 22.77 -10.21 2.00
C ALA A 347 23.62 -9.04 2.50
N GLY A 348 23.18 -7.79 2.29
CA GLY A 348 23.88 -6.59 2.73
C GLY A 348 23.92 -6.43 4.25
N VAL A 349 22.82 -6.71 4.97
CA VAL A 349 22.79 -6.71 6.44
C VAL A 349 23.40 -7.96 7.08
N GLY A 350 23.85 -8.92 6.27
CA GLY A 350 24.48 -10.18 6.67
C GLY A 350 25.44 -10.08 7.86
N PRO A 351 26.41 -9.15 7.87
CA PRO A 351 27.35 -8.99 8.98
C PRO A 351 26.69 -8.61 10.31
N LEU A 352 25.49 -8.02 10.29
CA LEU A 352 24.71 -7.62 11.46
C LEU A 352 23.71 -8.69 11.92
N ILE A 353 23.16 -9.49 11.01
CA ILE A 353 22.17 -10.53 11.34
C ILE A 353 22.80 -11.89 11.65
N GLY A 354 24.07 -12.08 11.26
CA GLY A 354 24.83 -13.30 11.48
C GLY A 354 24.40 -14.47 10.60
N GLU A 355 25.22 -15.53 10.63
CA GLU A 355 25.02 -16.76 9.86
C GLU A 355 23.75 -17.52 10.30
N GLY A 356 23.06 -18.11 9.33
CA GLY A 356 21.93 -19.00 9.54
C GLY A 356 20.57 -18.41 9.20
N ILE A 357 19.55 -18.93 9.86
CA ILE A 357 18.14 -18.61 9.57
C ILE A 357 17.82 -17.21 10.07
N ALA A 358 17.34 -16.36 9.17
CA ALA A 358 16.89 -15.00 9.47
C ALA A 358 15.36 -14.89 9.58
N GLY A 359 14.61 -15.90 9.16
CA GLY A 359 13.14 -15.93 9.30
C GLY A 359 12.52 -16.92 8.31
N TYR A 360 11.19 -16.89 8.20
CA TYR A 360 10.42 -17.87 7.43
C TYR A 360 9.28 -17.26 6.61
N PHE A 361 9.09 -17.78 5.41
CA PHE A 361 7.80 -17.73 4.72
C PHE A 361 6.95 -18.91 5.21
N GLN A 362 5.76 -18.66 5.74
CA GLN A 362 4.95 -19.72 6.37
C GLN A 362 3.44 -19.44 6.28
N GLU A 363 2.64 -20.45 6.62
CA GLU A 363 1.21 -20.28 6.91
C GLU A 363 1.01 -19.59 8.27
N ARG A 364 -0.22 -19.12 8.53
CA ARG A 364 -0.56 -18.43 9.80
C ARG A 364 -0.33 -19.28 11.05
N ASP A 365 -0.48 -20.59 10.95
CA ASP A 365 -0.25 -21.54 12.05
C ASP A 365 1.24 -21.97 12.18
N GLY A 366 2.13 -21.41 11.36
CA GLY A 366 3.56 -21.75 11.32
C GLY A 366 3.89 -23.01 10.52
N SER A 367 2.90 -23.65 9.89
CA SER A 367 3.13 -24.76 8.97
C SER A 367 3.71 -24.29 7.63
N ASN A 368 4.19 -25.25 6.83
CA ASN A 368 4.87 -25.02 5.53
C ASN A 368 6.02 -23.98 5.58
N ALA A 369 6.67 -23.83 6.73
CA ALA A 369 7.71 -22.84 6.95
C ALA A 369 8.94 -23.09 6.07
N SER A 370 9.24 -22.12 5.21
CA SER A 370 10.39 -22.09 4.30
C SER A 370 11.35 -20.99 4.75
N PRO A 371 12.58 -21.32 5.19
CA PRO A 371 13.50 -20.32 5.73
C PRO A 371 14.10 -19.44 4.63
N TRP A 372 14.31 -18.16 4.96
CA TRP A 372 15.34 -17.34 4.32
C TRP A 372 16.59 -17.30 5.20
N VAL A 373 17.74 -17.41 4.57
CA VAL A 373 19.02 -17.68 5.25
C VAL A 373 20.08 -16.72 4.74
N TYR A 374 20.91 -16.22 5.65
CA TYR A 374 22.20 -15.61 5.31
C TYR A 374 23.32 -16.60 5.62
N ARG A 375 24.22 -16.82 4.66
CA ARG A 375 25.40 -17.67 4.88
C ARG A 375 26.53 -17.29 3.94
N ASP A 376 27.74 -17.13 4.47
CA ASP A 376 28.97 -16.93 3.70
C ASP A 376 28.85 -15.79 2.66
N GLY A 377 28.35 -14.63 3.10
CA GLY A 377 28.17 -13.47 2.22
C GLY A 377 26.97 -13.56 1.29
N LYS A 378 26.07 -14.51 1.46
CA LYS A 378 24.99 -14.79 0.52
C LYS A 378 23.63 -14.88 1.17
N SER A 379 22.59 -14.44 0.47
CA SER A 379 21.21 -14.71 0.84
C SER A 379 20.63 -15.90 0.08
N PHE A 380 19.80 -16.70 0.75
CA PHE A 380 19.21 -17.92 0.20
C PHE A 380 17.70 -18.00 0.42
N GLU A 381 17.02 -18.58 -0.56
CA GLU A 381 15.61 -18.99 -0.50
C GLU A 381 15.51 -20.49 -0.79
N ARG A 382 14.97 -21.29 0.13
CA ARG A 382 14.79 -22.75 -0.09
C ARG A 382 16.08 -23.46 -0.56
N GLY A 383 17.24 -22.97 -0.11
CA GLY A 383 18.55 -23.48 -0.50
C GLY A 383 19.12 -22.93 -1.81
N ASN A 384 18.36 -22.15 -2.57
CA ASN A 384 18.83 -21.46 -3.77
C ASN A 384 19.50 -20.14 -3.40
N GLU A 385 20.70 -19.90 -3.92
CA GLU A 385 21.40 -18.62 -3.82
C GLU A 385 20.60 -17.52 -4.54
N ARG A 386 20.53 -16.33 -3.95
CA ARG A 386 19.78 -15.19 -4.49
C ARG A 386 20.69 -14.00 -4.77
N VAL A 387 21.46 -13.57 -3.78
CA VAL A 387 22.43 -12.48 -3.91
C VAL A 387 23.72 -12.87 -3.20
N THR A 388 24.85 -12.52 -3.83
CA THR A 388 26.19 -12.74 -3.30
C THR A 388 26.88 -11.40 -3.08
N THR A 389 27.63 -11.32 -1.98
CA THR A 389 28.44 -10.17 -1.59
C THR A 389 29.91 -10.53 -1.51
N ARG A 390 30.75 -9.52 -1.26
CA ARG A 390 32.18 -9.68 -0.89
C ARG A 390 32.40 -10.31 0.48
N ASN A 391 31.34 -10.61 1.24
CA ASN A 391 31.40 -11.27 2.54
C ASN A 391 32.27 -10.53 3.57
N HIS A 392 32.04 -9.23 3.72
CA HIS A 392 32.67 -8.44 4.78
C HIS A 392 32.33 -9.03 6.15
N GLN A 393 33.31 -9.02 7.04
CA GLN A 393 33.20 -9.49 8.41
C GLN A 393 33.47 -8.31 9.33
N LEU A 394 32.54 -8.01 10.24
CA LEU A 394 32.75 -6.96 11.22
C LEU A 394 33.99 -7.24 12.07
N SER A 395 34.74 -6.17 12.31
CA SER A 395 35.96 -6.18 13.12
C SER A 395 35.68 -6.60 14.58
N HIS A 396 34.54 -6.18 15.13
CA HIS A 396 34.08 -6.59 16.47
C HIS A 396 33.07 -7.72 16.41
N LYS A 397 33.27 -8.74 17.26
CA LYS A 397 32.31 -9.85 17.41
C LYS A 397 31.27 -9.61 18.51
N GLN A 398 31.52 -8.66 19.41
CA GLN A 398 30.57 -8.23 20.43
C GLN A 398 30.08 -6.84 20.08
N PHE A 399 28.87 -6.76 19.54
CA PHE A 399 28.22 -5.51 19.15
C PHE A 399 26.72 -5.61 19.41
N ARG A 400 26.05 -4.45 19.42
CA ARG A 400 24.58 -4.34 19.46
C ARG A 400 24.06 -3.65 18.21
N VAL A 401 22.82 -3.97 17.84
CA VAL A 401 22.15 -3.39 16.67
C VAL A 401 20.81 -2.79 17.08
N ALA A 402 20.65 -1.49 16.89
CA ALA A 402 19.36 -0.82 16.98
C ALA A 402 18.75 -0.72 15.57
N VAL A 403 17.52 -1.19 15.39
CA VAL A 403 16.80 -1.10 14.11
C VAL A 403 15.67 -0.09 14.24
N LEU A 404 15.69 0.98 13.44
CA LEU A 404 14.61 1.97 13.44
C LEU A 404 13.54 1.56 12.44
N VAL A 405 12.30 1.47 12.89
CA VAL A 405 11.12 1.13 12.10
C VAL A 405 10.07 2.22 12.25
N GLY A 406 9.29 2.45 11.20
CA GLY A 406 8.25 3.47 11.20
C GLY A 406 7.11 3.14 10.25
N PRO A 407 6.08 4.02 10.17
CA PRO A 407 4.85 3.74 9.43
C PRO A 407 5.05 3.56 7.92
N GLN A 408 6.20 3.96 7.37
CA GLN A 408 6.58 3.76 5.97
C GLN A 408 7.45 2.52 5.75
N THR A 409 7.97 1.87 6.80
CA THR A 409 8.66 0.58 6.69
C THR A 409 7.65 -0.46 6.21
N ALA A 410 7.85 -1.02 5.02
CA ALA A 410 6.88 -1.91 4.39
C ALA A 410 7.55 -3.08 3.65
N SER A 411 6.82 -4.20 3.50
CA SER A 411 7.18 -5.31 2.61
C SER A 411 8.60 -5.83 2.91
N SER A 412 9.53 -5.79 1.95
CA SER A 412 10.92 -6.20 2.18
C SER A 412 11.69 -5.38 3.24
N GLY A 413 11.25 -4.15 3.53
CA GLY A 413 11.72 -3.40 4.70
C GLY A 413 11.30 -4.07 6.01
N GLU A 414 10.08 -4.61 6.07
CA GLU A 414 9.59 -5.41 7.20
C GLU A 414 10.30 -6.77 7.27
N ILE A 415 10.58 -7.44 6.14
CA ILE A 415 11.41 -8.66 6.11
C ILE A 415 12.77 -8.39 6.76
N THR A 416 13.40 -7.27 6.40
CA THR A 416 14.72 -6.89 6.95
C THR A 416 14.62 -6.64 8.46
N ALA A 417 13.59 -5.93 8.93
CA ALA A 417 13.37 -5.73 10.37
C ALA A 417 13.17 -7.06 11.12
N ILE A 418 12.37 -7.98 10.55
CA ILE A 418 12.11 -9.31 11.11
C ILE A 418 13.39 -10.15 11.21
N ALA A 419 14.36 -9.94 10.31
CA ALA A 419 15.65 -10.65 10.37
C ALA A 419 16.44 -10.39 11.68
N PHE A 420 16.14 -9.29 12.37
CA PHE A 420 16.73 -8.94 13.67
C PHE A 420 15.90 -9.42 14.86
N MET A 421 14.63 -9.78 14.67
CA MET A 421 13.77 -10.21 15.76
C MET A 421 14.28 -11.52 16.39
N GLY A 422 14.38 -11.51 17.72
CA GLY A 422 14.87 -12.64 18.50
C GLY A 422 16.40 -12.75 18.62
N LEU A 423 17.17 -11.85 18.00
CA LEU A 423 18.60 -11.75 18.26
C LEU A 423 18.83 -11.11 19.63
N PRO A 424 19.67 -11.69 20.52
CA PRO A 424 19.85 -11.18 21.88
C PRO A 424 20.57 -9.83 21.94
N TYR A 425 21.24 -9.44 20.85
CA TYR A 425 22.00 -8.19 20.73
C TYR A 425 21.31 -7.17 19.81
N ALA A 426 20.09 -7.44 19.34
CA ALA A 426 19.33 -6.51 18.50
C ALA A 426 18.06 -6.02 19.22
N ARG A 427 17.63 -4.80 18.89
CA ARG A 427 16.39 -4.23 19.39
C ARG A 427 15.78 -3.26 18.37
N LEU A 428 14.47 -3.31 18.19
CA LEU A 428 13.72 -2.44 17.30
C LEU A 428 13.18 -1.22 18.05
N PHE A 429 13.25 -0.04 17.44
CA PHE A 429 12.80 1.25 17.99
C PHE A 429 11.92 2.02 17.01
N GLY A 430 11.04 2.87 17.53
CA GLY A 430 10.26 3.81 16.72
C GLY A 430 8.76 3.51 16.77
N GLN A 431 8.14 3.38 15.59
CA GLN A 431 6.69 3.18 15.48
C GLN A 431 6.36 1.88 14.72
N PRO A 432 5.15 1.34 14.88
CA PRO A 432 4.74 0.16 14.11
C PRO A 432 4.81 0.39 12.60
N SER A 433 5.20 -0.65 11.87
CA SER A 433 5.40 -0.63 10.42
C SER A 433 4.08 -0.50 9.62
N ALA A 434 4.19 -0.38 8.29
CA ALA A 434 3.08 -0.23 7.35
C ALA A 434 2.13 -1.44 7.31
N GLY A 435 2.61 -2.62 7.70
CA GLY A 435 1.80 -3.83 7.82
C GLY A 435 1.60 -4.58 6.50
N TYR A 436 2.65 -4.70 5.71
CA TYR A 436 2.72 -5.51 4.48
C TYR A 436 3.53 -6.79 4.74
N VAL A 437 3.26 -7.44 5.89
CA VAL A 437 3.99 -8.60 6.45
C VAL A 437 3.70 -9.94 5.75
N THR A 438 3.62 -9.89 4.41
CA THR A 438 3.28 -11.04 3.57
C THR A 438 4.23 -11.15 2.39
N THR A 439 4.56 -12.38 1.98
CA THR A 439 5.43 -12.58 0.83
C THR A 439 4.63 -12.59 -0.47
N ASN A 440 5.26 -12.06 -1.51
CA ASN A 440 4.76 -12.17 -2.86
C ASN A 440 5.65 -13.11 -3.68
N THR A 441 5.03 -13.76 -4.66
CA THR A 441 5.76 -14.42 -5.74
C THR A 441 5.50 -13.69 -7.06
N SER A 442 6.54 -13.63 -7.90
CA SER A 442 6.49 -13.01 -9.23
C SER A 442 6.08 -14.05 -10.27
N ILE A 443 5.06 -13.74 -11.05
CA ILE A 443 4.53 -14.60 -12.10
C ILE A 443 4.65 -13.87 -13.44
N PRO A 444 5.54 -14.31 -14.35
CA PRO A 444 5.57 -13.78 -15.69
C PRO A 444 4.32 -14.24 -16.45
N MET A 445 3.67 -13.29 -17.12
CA MET A 445 2.50 -13.53 -17.97
C MET A 445 2.90 -13.63 -19.43
N SER A 446 2.06 -14.26 -20.25
CA SER A 446 2.36 -14.54 -21.66
C SER A 446 2.56 -13.31 -22.57
N ASP A 447 2.21 -12.11 -22.11
CA ASP A 447 2.41 -10.83 -22.80
C ASP A 447 3.57 -9.99 -22.23
N GLY A 448 4.34 -10.54 -21.28
CA GLY A 448 5.45 -9.86 -20.62
C GLY A 448 5.07 -9.10 -19.35
N ALA A 449 3.78 -9.00 -19.01
CA ALA A 449 3.36 -8.44 -17.72
C ALA A 449 3.84 -9.33 -16.56
N MET A 450 3.99 -8.75 -15.38
CA MET A 450 4.38 -9.48 -14.17
C MET A 450 3.31 -9.34 -13.10
N VAL A 451 2.75 -10.46 -12.64
CA VAL A 451 1.77 -10.49 -11.55
C VAL A 451 2.48 -10.85 -10.25
N MET A 452 2.29 -10.02 -9.23
CA MET A 452 2.78 -10.23 -7.87
C MET A 452 1.64 -10.77 -7.02
N VAL A 453 1.70 -12.04 -6.64
CA VAL A 453 0.65 -12.69 -5.84
C VAL A 453 1.15 -12.92 -4.43
N THR A 454 0.36 -12.52 -3.45
CA THR A 454 0.63 -12.81 -2.05
C THR A 454 0.33 -14.27 -1.74
N ILE A 455 1.32 -15.02 -1.26
CA ILE A 455 1.23 -16.49 -1.10
C ILE A 455 1.44 -16.99 0.33
N SER A 456 2.04 -16.19 1.21
CA SER A 456 2.32 -16.59 2.59
C SER A 456 2.52 -15.37 3.49
N ILE A 457 2.64 -15.59 4.80
CA ILE A 457 2.99 -14.55 5.78
C ILE A 457 4.47 -14.66 6.18
N TYR A 458 4.98 -13.63 6.85
CA TYR A 458 6.29 -13.66 7.47
C TYR A 458 6.25 -14.32 8.86
N GLY A 459 7.27 -15.11 9.16
CA GLY A 459 7.58 -15.64 10.48
C GLY A 459 8.97 -15.20 10.93
N ASP A 460 9.12 -14.89 12.22
CA ASP A 460 10.42 -14.59 12.83
C ASP A 460 11.32 -15.84 12.90
N ARG A 461 12.54 -15.70 13.44
CA ARG A 461 13.48 -16.83 13.60
C ARG A 461 12.94 -18.00 14.45
N ASN A 462 11.88 -17.77 15.22
CA ASN A 462 11.20 -18.76 16.06
C ASN A 462 9.89 -19.27 15.42
N LYS A 463 9.64 -18.96 14.14
CA LYS A 463 8.41 -19.28 13.39
C LYS A 463 7.15 -18.62 13.97
N ARG A 464 7.29 -17.56 14.76
CA ARG A 464 6.14 -16.79 15.22
C ARG A 464 5.66 -15.93 14.06
N ALA A 465 4.40 -16.12 13.68
CA ALA A 465 3.73 -15.34 12.65
C ALA A 465 3.74 -13.85 13.03
N VAL A 466 4.09 -12.99 12.07
CA VAL A 466 3.86 -11.55 12.18
C VAL A 466 2.53 -11.27 11.50
N GLU A 467 1.49 -10.95 12.28
CA GLU A 467 0.12 -10.94 11.78
C GLU A 467 -0.24 -9.67 11.01
N ASP A 468 -0.08 -8.50 11.67
CA ASP A 468 -0.54 -7.24 11.12
C ASP A 468 0.60 -6.33 10.65
N ARG A 469 1.62 -6.17 11.49
CA ARG A 469 2.75 -5.26 11.30
C ARG A 469 3.88 -5.63 12.25
N VAL A 470 5.09 -5.20 11.92
CA VAL A 470 6.23 -5.22 12.83
C VAL A 470 6.01 -4.16 13.90
N VAL A 471 5.99 -4.59 15.16
CA VAL A 471 5.91 -3.71 16.33
C VAL A 471 7.31 -3.62 16.94
N PRO A 472 7.89 -2.41 17.10
CA PRO A 472 9.20 -2.29 17.71
C PRO A 472 9.19 -2.71 19.18
N ASP A 473 10.33 -3.21 19.66
CA ASP A 473 10.51 -3.56 21.08
C ASP A 473 10.37 -2.33 21.99
N VAL A 474 10.77 -1.16 21.48
CA VAL A 474 10.65 0.14 22.15
C VAL A 474 9.84 1.08 21.26
N ILE A 475 8.57 1.28 21.62
CA ILE A 475 7.71 2.25 20.95
C ILE A 475 8.12 3.66 21.40
N VAL A 476 8.46 4.50 20.45
CA VAL A 476 8.84 5.91 20.67
C VAL A 476 7.87 6.81 19.92
N ALA A 477 7.27 7.76 20.62
CA ALA A 477 6.40 8.75 20.01
C ALA A 477 7.22 9.77 19.20
N PRO A 478 6.71 10.26 18.06
CA PRO A 478 7.40 11.28 17.28
C PRO A 478 7.42 12.60 18.04
N GLU A 479 8.52 13.33 17.95
CA GLU A 479 8.70 14.66 18.51
C GLU A 479 9.13 15.62 17.39
N ALA A 480 8.48 16.78 17.26
CA ALA A 480 8.65 17.66 16.09
C ALA A 480 10.08 18.21 15.92
N GLU A 481 10.81 18.38 17.03
CA GLU A 481 12.09 19.09 17.06
C GLU A 481 13.31 18.16 17.18
N LYS A 482 13.10 16.83 17.23
CA LYS A 482 14.20 15.87 17.39
C LYS A 482 13.87 14.48 16.87
N ASP A 483 14.91 13.72 16.55
CA ASP A 483 14.76 12.31 16.20
C ASP A 483 14.73 11.43 17.47
N ALA A 484 13.57 11.41 18.13
CA ALA A 484 13.39 10.70 19.40
C ALA A 484 13.70 9.19 19.31
N ALA A 485 13.41 8.55 18.16
CA ALA A 485 13.68 7.13 17.96
C ALA A 485 15.18 6.86 17.85
N LEU A 486 15.91 7.72 17.12
CA LEU A 486 17.37 7.64 17.03
C LEU A 486 18.04 7.92 18.38
N GLU A 487 17.58 8.92 19.14
CA GLU A 487 18.10 9.21 20.47
C GLU A 487 17.94 8.02 21.43
N ALA A 488 16.74 7.43 21.49
CA ALA A 488 16.49 6.24 22.31
C ALA A 488 17.35 5.03 21.90
N ALA A 489 17.57 4.86 20.59
CA ALA A 489 18.46 3.83 20.07
C ALA A 489 19.92 4.07 20.49
N ILE A 490 20.41 5.31 20.40
CA ILE A 490 21.77 5.69 20.82
C ILE A 490 21.94 5.45 22.33
N GLU A 491 21.01 5.91 23.15
CA GLU A 491 21.06 5.72 24.61
C GLU A 491 21.17 4.23 24.98
N TRP A 492 20.39 3.37 24.31
CA TRP A 492 20.48 1.93 24.51
C TRP A 492 21.81 1.33 24.03
N LEU A 493 22.36 1.80 22.92
CA LEU A 493 23.66 1.36 22.40
C LEU A 493 24.84 1.83 23.26
N GLU A 494 24.69 2.90 24.03
CA GLU A 494 25.70 3.43 24.95
C GLU A 494 25.68 2.78 26.34
N GLY A 495 24.59 2.12 26.74
CA GLY A 495 24.49 1.40 28.01
C GLY A 495 25.55 0.30 28.17
N GLU A 496 25.82 -0.18 29.38
CA GLU A 496 26.80 -1.28 29.56
C GLU A 496 26.31 -2.58 28.87
N ILE A 497 27.25 -3.40 28.38
CA ILE A 497 26.99 -4.69 27.69
C ILE A 497 26.89 -5.82 28.72
#